data_AF-A0A961CZQ4-F1
#
_entry.id   AF-A0A961CZQ4-F1
#
_cell.length_a   1.000
_cell.length_b   1.000
_cell.length_c   1.000
_cell.angle_alpha   90.00
_cell.angle_beta   90.00
_cell.angle_gamma   90.00
#
_symmetry.space_group_name_H-M   'P 1'
#
loop_
_entity.id
_entity.type
_entity.pdbx_description
1 polymer ?
#
loop_
_entity_poly.entity_id
_entity_poly.type
_entity_poly.pdbx_seq_one_letter_code
_entity_poly.pdbx_strand_id
1 'polypeptide(L)' 'MDAVEQLYAYLDGELDHSTVVRVEAHLRRCSPCLEAYDFSADLRRVIASKCSQSMPADVRSRLLGMFDDPGA' A
#
# COMPACT_ATOMS: atom_id res chain seq x y z
N MET A 1 -18.43 2.53 -7.82
CA MET A 1 -17.03 2.58 -7.35
C MET A 1 -16.39 3.79 -7.96
N ASP A 2 -15.91 4.68 -7.11
CA ASP A 2 -15.29 5.93 -7.50
C ASP A 2 -13.88 5.68 -8.08
N ALA A 3 -13.42 6.52 -9.01
CA ALA A 3 -12.10 6.33 -9.64
C ALA A 3 -10.95 6.46 -8.62
N VAL A 4 -11.15 7.23 -7.56
CA VAL A 4 -10.17 7.42 -6.48
C VAL A 4 -10.02 6.16 -5.62
N GLU A 5 -11.12 5.44 -5.38
CA GLU A 5 -11.12 4.20 -4.60
C GLU A 5 -10.32 3.09 -5.29
N GLN A 6 -10.45 2.97 -6.62
CA GLN A 6 -9.65 2.04 -7.41
C GLN A 6 -8.16 2.37 -7.40
N LEU A 7 -7.80 3.66 -7.30
CA LEU A 7 -6.41 4.10 -7.22
C LEU A 7 -5.76 3.70 -5.89
N TYR A 8 -6.50 3.82 -4.77
CA TYR A 8 -5.99 3.39 -3.46
C TYR A 8 -5.81 1.87 -3.39
N ALA A 9 -6.81 1.09 -3.82
CA ALA A 9 -6.69 -0.36 -3.88
C ALA A 9 -5.51 -0.82 -4.77
N TYR A 10 -5.23 -0.08 -5.86
CA TYR A 10 -4.05 -0.31 -6.69
C TYR A 10 -2.74 -0.07 -5.93
N LEU A 11 -2.67 1.01 -5.15
CA LEU A 11 -1.50 1.37 -4.36
C LEU A 11 -1.26 0.43 -3.16
N ASP A 12 -2.31 -0.17 -2.61
CA ASP A 12 -2.24 -1.17 -1.53
C ASP A 12 -1.95 -2.58 -2.04
N GLY A 13 -1.97 -2.80 -3.36
CA GLY A 13 -1.70 -4.11 -3.97
C GLY A 13 -2.84 -5.12 -3.81
N GLU A 14 -4.04 -4.65 -3.47
CA GLU A 14 -5.23 -5.48 -3.22
C GLU A 14 -6.05 -5.74 -4.51
N LEU A 15 -5.54 -5.29 -5.66
CA LEU A 15 -6.21 -5.49 -6.95
C LEU A 15 -5.78 -6.78 -7.63
N ASP A 16 -6.77 -7.45 -8.25
CA ASP A 16 -6.52 -8.55 -9.18
C ASP A 16 -5.71 -8.07 -10.40
N HIS A 17 -4.92 -8.97 -10.98
CA HIS A 17 -4.03 -8.68 -12.10
C HIS A 17 -4.78 -8.05 -13.29
N SER A 18 -6.01 -8.49 -13.55
CA SER A 18 -6.86 -7.92 -14.61
C SER A 18 -7.21 -6.45 -14.38
N THR A 19 -7.34 -6.04 -13.12
CA THR A 19 -7.68 -4.67 -12.74
C THR A 19 -6.44 -3.79 -12.72
N VAL A 20 -5.29 -4.33 -12.30
CA VAL A 20 -3.98 -3.66 -12.41
C VAL A 20 -3.71 -3.19 -13.84
N VAL A 21 -3.84 -4.08 -14.83
CA VAL A 21 -3.58 -3.75 -16.24
C VAL A 21 -4.53 -2.64 -16.74
N ARG A 22 -5.80 -2.65 -16.29
CA ARG A 22 -6.77 -1.61 -16.65
C ARG A 22 -6.43 -0.26 -16.06
N VAL A 23 -6.00 -0.23 -14.79
CA VAL A 23 -5.59 1.00 -14.10
C VAL A 23 -4.32 1.56 -14.74
N GLU A 24 -3.32 0.73 -15.04
CA GLU A 24 -2.10 1.16 -15.75
C GLU A 24 -2.41 1.76 -17.13
N ALA A 25 -3.30 1.12 -17.89
CA ALA A 25 -3.73 1.65 -19.19
C ALA A 25 -4.45 3.00 -19.05
N HIS A 26 -5.21 3.21 -17.98
CA HIS A 26 -5.86 4.47 -17.67
C HIS A 26 -4.85 5.56 -17.29
N LEU A 27 -3.91 5.26 -16.38
CA LEU A 27 -2.85 6.18 -15.95
C LEU A 27 -2.02 6.68 -17.14
N ARG A 28 -1.72 5.82 -18.11
CA ARG A 28 -1.00 6.20 -19.34
C ARG A 28 -1.76 7.18 -20.25
N ARG A 29 -3.10 7.24 -20.14
CA ARG A 29 -3.96 8.05 -21.02
C ARG A 29 -4.59 9.24 -20.30
N CYS A 30 -4.46 9.33 -18.98
CA CYS A 30 -5.14 10.31 -18.15
C CYS A 30 -4.14 11.03 -17.23
N SER A 31 -3.63 12.18 -17.68
CA SER A 31 -2.72 13.04 -16.88
C SER A 31 -3.22 13.38 -15.47
N PRO A 32 -4.49 13.76 -15.23
CA PRO A 32 -4.92 14.09 -13.86
C PRO A 32 -4.90 12.87 -12.92
N CYS A 33 -5.16 11.67 -13.42
CA CYS A 33 -5.05 10.45 -12.61
C CYS A 33 -3.59 10.05 -12.37
N LEU A 34 -2.71 10.29 -13.35
CA LEU A 34 -1.27 10.08 -13.18
C LEU A 34 -0.69 11.02 -12.11
N GLU A 35 -1.07 12.30 -12.11
CA GLU A 35 -0.62 13.26 -11.09
C GLU A 35 -1.08 12.85 -9.68
N ALA A 36 -2.33 12.39 -9.54
CA ALA A 36 -2.85 11.87 -8.28
C ALA A 36 -2.12 10.59 -7.82
N TYR A 37 -1.75 9.71 -8.77
CA TYR A 37 -0.94 8.53 -8.49
C TYR A 37 0.46 8.91 -8.00
N ASP A 38 1.16 9.79 -8.72
CA ASP A 38 2.51 10.22 -8.37
C ASP A 38 2.56 10.86 -6.98
N PHE A 39 1.62 11.75 -6.67
CA PHE A 39 1.49 12.33 -5.34
C PHE A 39 1.32 11.25 -4.25
N SER A 40 0.44 10.29 -4.50
CA SER A 40 0.16 9.22 -3.53
C SER A 40 1.34 8.26 -3.37
N ALA A 41 2.07 7.98 -4.44
CA ALA A 41 3.26 7.15 -4.44
C ALA A 41 4.42 7.84 -3.69
N ASP A 42 4.63 9.13 -3.90
CA ASP A 42 5.63 9.91 -3.15
C ASP A 42 5.27 10.04 -1.68
N LEU A 43 3.99 10.28 -1.35
CA LEU A 43 3.52 10.28 0.03
C LEU A 43 3.81 8.93 0.71
N ARG A 44 3.52 7.82 0.03
CA ARG A 44 3.78 6.47 0.54
C ARG A 44 5.29 6.22 0.74
N ARG A 45 6.14 6.73 -0.16
CA ARG A 45 7.61 6.70 0.00
C ARG A 45 8.07 7.51 1.21
N VAL A 46 7.52 8.71 1.43
CA VAL A 46 7.84 9.54 2.60
C VAL A 46 7.40 8.87 3.89
N ILE A 47 6.18 8.33 3.94
CA ILE A 47 5.68 7.55 5.09
C ILE A 47 6.59 6.36 5.35
N ALA A 48 6.93 5.56 4.33
CA ALA A 48 7.84 4.44 4.48
C ALA A 48 9.22 4.87 5.00
N SER A 49 9.76 5.99 4.51
CA SER A 49 11.02 6.56 4.98
C SER A 49 10.98 7.08 6.42
N LYS A 50 9.81 7.49 6.93
CA LYS A 50 9.64 7.98 8.31
C LYS A 50 9.27 6.84 9.27
N CYS A 51 8.52 5.86 8.81
CA CYS A 51 8.15 4.65 9.55
C CYS A 51 9.19 3.52 9.45
N SER A 52 10.30 3.71 8.71
CA SER A 52 11.42 2.76 8.69
C SER A 52 12.25 2.76 9.99
N GLN A 53 11.79 3.40 11.07
CA GLN A 53 12.32 3.15 12.40
C GLN A 53 12.03 1.68 12.74
N SER A 54 13.06 0.85 12.61
CA SER A 54 12.99 -0.58 12.89
C SER A 54 12.33 -0.79 14.24
N MET A 55 11.25 -1.58 14.25
CA MET A 55 10.54 -1.92 15.47
C MET A 55 11.56 -2.45 16.50
N PRO A 56 11.60 -1.91 17.72
CA PRO A 56 12.52 -2.38 18.75
C PRO A 56 12.38 -3.89 18.93
N ALA A 57 13.50 -4.59 19.04
CA ALA A 57 13.51 -6.06 19.13
C ALA A 57 12.64 -6.58 20.28
N ASP A 58 12.57 -5.85 21.40
CA ASP A 58 11.72 -6.16 22.55
C ASP A 58 10.22 -6.19 22.18
N VAL A 59 9.74 -5.18 21.45
CA VAL A 59 8.34 -5.09 21.03
C VAL A 59 8.01 -6.18 20.01
N ARG A 60 8.94 -6.47 19.09
CA ARG A 60 8.81 -7.56 18.11
C ARG A 60 8.72 -8.93 18.79
N SER A 61 9.58 -9.20 19.78
CA SER A 61 9.54 -10.46 20.54
C SER A 61 8.24 -10.65 21.33
N ARG A 62 7.71 -9.57 21.92
CA ARG A 62 6.41 -9.61 22.63
C ARG A 62 5.23 -9.86 21.68
N LEU A 63 5.25 -9.29 20.48
CA LEU A 63 4.24 -9.56 19.44
C LEU A 63 4.30 -11.00 18.96
N LEU A 64 5.48 -11.52 18.62
CA LEU A 64 5.64 -12.90 18.16
C LEU A 64 5.21 -13.91 19.23
N GLY A 65 5.54 -13.68 20.50
CA GLY A 65 5.07 -14.52 21.61
C GLY A 65 3.56 -14.43 21.87
N MET A 66 2.85 -13.44 21.31
CA MET A 66 1.39 -13.33 21.35
C MET A 66 0.71 -14.08 20.19
N PHE A 67 1.39 -14.23 19.05
CA PHE A 67 0.88 -14.99 17.90
C PHE A 67 1.27 -16.48 17.95
N ASP A 68 2.30 -16.83 18.73
CA ASP A 68 2.74 -18.21 19.00
C ASP A 68 2.02 -18.80 20.23
N ASP A 69 0.70 -18.66 20.31
CA ASP A 69 -0.12 -19.48 21.19
C ASP A 69 -0.85 -20.53 20.33
N PRO A 70 -0.38 -21.78 20.28
CA PRO A 70 -1.10 -22.89 19.67
C PRO A 70 -2.21 -23.41 20.62
N GLY A 71 -3.09 -22.51 21.07
CA GLY A 71 -4.09 -22.78 22.09
C GLY A 71 -5.45 -22.14 21.81
N ALA A 72 -6.05 -22.48 20.66
CA ALA A 72 -7.50 -22.38 20.43
C ALA A 72 -8.02 -23.70 19.86
#